data_AF-A0A4Z0Q101-F1
#
_entry.id   AF-A0A4Z0Q101-F1
#
_cell.length_a   1.000
_cell.length_b   1.000
_cell.length_c   1.000
_cell.angle_alpha   90.00
_cell.angle_beta   90.00
_cell.angle_gamma   90.00
#
_symmetry.space_group_name_H-M   'P 1'
#
loop_
_entity.id
_entity.type
_entity.pdbx_description
1 polymer ?
#
loop_
_entity_poly.entity_id
_entity_poly.type
_entity_poly.pdbx_seq_one_letter_code
_entity_poly.pdbx_strand_id
1 'polypeptide(L)'
;QEPDNARQIFSSLTRVNEENGELEADIAHHWQQISPLLWRFYLRPGIHFHHGREREMEDVIESMTRITTLALYSHITKIDSPTAWKLDI
;
A
#
# COMPACT_ATOMS: atom_id res chain seq x y z
N GLN A 1 7.25 1.92 -20.80
CA GLN A 1 8.46 1.62 -20.00
C GLN A 1 8.71 2.85 -19.13
N GLU A 2 8.15 2.84 -17.92
CA GLU A 2 8.36 3.91 -16.92
C GLU A 2 9.82 3.85 -16.44
N PRO A 3 10.51 4.97 -16.24
CA PRO A 3 11.91 4.95 -15.82
C PRO A 3 12.04 4.30 -14.44
N ASP A 4 12.98 3.36 -14.30
CA ASP A 4 13.29 2.61 -13.06
C ASP A 4 13.59 3.51 -11.83
N ASN A 5 13.82 4.80 -12.07
CA ASN A 5 14.12 5.81 -11.06
C ASN A 5 12.88 6.23 -10.24
N ALA A 6 11.67 6.14 -10.81
CA ALA A 6 10.43 6.48 -10.09
C ALA A 6 10.11 5.45 -8.99
N ARG A 7 10.47 4.17 -9.24
CA ARG A 7 10.32 3.06 -8.29
C ARG A 7 11.21 3.17 -7.06
N GLN A 8 12.32 3.90 -7.14
CA GLN A 8 13.16 4.17 -5.97
C GLN A 8 12.54 5.23 -5.05
N ILE A 9 11.53 5.98 -5.50
CA ILE A 9 10.95 7.11 -4.76
C ILE A 9 9.51 6.79 -4.31
N PHE A 10 8.76 5.99 -5.08
CA PHE A 10 7.38 5.62 -4.77
C PHE A 10 7.16 4.11 -4.88
N SER A 11 6.47 3.52 -3.91
CA SER A 11 6.11 2.10 -3.90
C SER A 11 4.59 1.93 -3.81
N SER A 12 4.05 0.90 -4.46
CA SER A 12 2.62 0.55 -4.42
C SER A 12 2.37 -0.58 -3.42
N LEU A 13 1.14 -0.75 -2.92
CA LEU A 13 0.78 -1.91 -2.08
C LEU A 13 0.97 -3.23 -2.83
N THR A 14 0.43 -3.30 -4.04
CA THR A 14 0.52 -4.41 -4.98
C THR A 14 0.79 -3.86 -6.37
N ARG A 15 1.22 -4.72 -7.30
CA ARG A 15 1.35 -4.39 -8.72
C ARG A 15 0.41 -5.27 -9.53
N VAL A 16 -0.02 -4.78 -10.68
CA VAL A 16 -0.71 -5.61 -11.67
C VAL A 16 0.32 -5.99 -12.71
N ASN A 17 0.51 -7.28 -12.94
CA ASN A 17 1.31 -7.78 -14.04
C ASN A 17 0.58 -7.45 -15.34
N GLU A 18 1.21 -6.65 -16.21
CA GLU A 18 0.58 -6.16 -17.44
C GLU A 18 0.36 -7.28 -18.48
N GLU A 19 1.10 -8.38 -18.40
CA GLU A 19 1.02 -9.49 -19.35
C GLU A 19 -0.15 -10.43 -19.06
N ASN A 20 -0.42 -10.71 -17.77
CA ASN A 20 -1.45 -11.67 -17.38
C ASN A 20 -2.58 -11.08 -16.49
N GLY A 21 -2.45 -9.82 -16.06
CA GLY A 21 -3.43 -9.13 -15.21
C GLY A 21 -3.41 -9.56 -13.74
N GLU A 22 -2.49 -10.43 -13.33
CA GLU A 22 -2.42 -10.94 -11.97
C GLU A 22 -1.84 -9.90 -11.00
N LEU A 23 -2.27 -9.96 -9.75
CA LEU A 23 -1.71 -9.12 -8.69
C LEU A 23 -0.40 -9.72 -8.18
N GLU A 24 0.66 -8.93 -8.22
CA GLU A 24 1.98 -9.24 -7.70
C GLU A 24 2.28 -8.44 -6.44
N ALA A 25 3.14 -9.01 -5.58
CA ALA A 25 3.60 -8.36 -4.37
C ALA A 25 4.52 -7.17 -4.67
N ASP A 26 4.34 -6.08 -3.93
CA ASP A 26 5.29 -4.97 -3.84
C ASP A 26 5.63 -4.76 -2.36
N ILE A 27 5.15 -3.68 -1.72
CA ILE A 27 5.34 -3.52 -0.26
C ILE A 27 4.47 -4.50 0.54
N ALA A 28 3.29 -4.85 0.03
CA ALA A 28 2.48 -5.92 0.59
C ALA A 28 2.88 -7.26 -0.04
N HIS A 29 3.18 -8.25 0.80
CA HIS A 29 3.53 -9.61 0.35
C HIS A 29 2.35 -10.58 0.43
N HIS A 30 1.26 -10.17 1.07
CA HIS A 30 0.01 -10.92 1.17
C HIS A 30 -1.14 -9.94 1.37
N TRP A 31 -2.32 -10.31 0.89
CA TRP A 31 -3.55 -9.56 1.09
C TRP A 31 -4.73 -10.52 1.13
N GLN A 32 -5.78 -10.12 1.83
CA GLN A 32 -7.00 -10.91 1.94
C GLN A 32 -8.21 -10.00 2.08
N GLN A 33 -9.32 -10.43 1.49
CA GLN A 33 -10.62 -9.80 1.72
C GLN A 33 -11.19 -10.35 3.03
N ILE A 34 -11.28 -9.50 4.05
CA ILE A 34 -11.86 -9.87 5.35
C ILE A 34 -13.38 -9.84 5.28
N SER A 35 -13.92 -8.89 4.53
CA SER A 35 -15.35 -8.74 4.26
C SER A 35 -15.57 -8.05 2.90
N PRO A 36 -16.81 -7.98 2.37
CA PRO A 36 -17.09 -7.30 1.11
C PRO A 36 -16.54 -5.86 1.02
N LEU A 37 -16.40 -5.17 2.15
CA LEU A 37 -15.95 -3.78 2.25
C LEU A 37 -14.65 -3.63 3.07
N LEU A 38 -13.90 -4.71 3.31
CA LEU A 38 -12.67 -4.65 4.08
C LEU A 38 -11.60 -5.55 3.49
N TRP A 39 -10.51 -4.93 3.06
CA TRP A 39 -9.29 -5.60 2.64
C TRP A 39 -8.19 -5.40 3.66
N ARG A 40 -7.46 -6.48 3.95
CA ARG A 40 -6.27 -6.44 4.79
C ARG A 40 -5.04 -6.75 3.96
N PHE A 41 -4.06 -5.87 4.00
CA PHE A 41 -2.74 -6.02 3.41
C PHE A 41 -1.69 -6.29 4.49
N TYR A 42 -0.75 -7.17 4.19
CA TYR A 42 0.36 -7.54 5.06
C TYR A 42 1.66 -7.02 4.46
N LEU A 43 2.27 -6.06 5.13
CA LEU A 43 3.47 -5.38 4.66
C LEU A 43 4.73 -6.15 5.05
N ARG A 44 5.75 -6.12 4.18
CA ARG A 44 7.05 -6.74 4.47
C ARG A 44 7.74 -6.03 5.64
N PRO A 45 8.19 -6.74 6.69
CA PRO A 45 9.04 -6.15 7.71
C PRO A 45 10.35 -5.64 7.10
N GLY A 46 10.80 -4.45 7.49
CA GLY A 46 12.11 -3.93 7.07
C GLY A 46 12.17 -3.23 5.71
N ILE A 47 11.02 -2.74 5.20
CA ILE A 47 11.06 -1.72 4.16
C ILE A 47 11.65 -0.47 4.79
N HIS A 48 12.93 -0.20 4.51
CA HIS A 48 13.59 1.01 4.92
C HIS A 48 13.22 2.07 3.88
N PHE A 49 12.33 2.97 4.24
CA PHE A 49 12.22 4.20 3.45
C PHE A 49 13.51 5.00 3.69
N HIS A 50 13.96 5.75 2.68
CA HIS A 50 15.31 6.34 2.61
C HIS A 50 15.73 7.27 3.77
N HIS A 51 14.89 7.43 4.80
CA HIS A 51 15.06 8.37 5.90
C HIS A 51 15.05 7.76 7.32
N GLY A 52 15.16 6.44 7.46
CA GLY A 52 15.61 5.79 8.71
C GLY A 52 14.79 6.10 9.97
N ARG A 53 13.48 6.31 9.84
CA ARG A 53 12.58 6.66 10.96
C ARG A 53 11.60 5.50 11.22
N GLU A 54 11.34 5.18 12.49
CA GLU A 54 10.41 4.10 12.92
C GLU A 54 8.93 4.30 12.54
N ARG A 55 8.54 5.39 11.87
CA ARG A 55 7.14 5.76 11.59
C ARG A 55 6.59 5.21 10.27
N GLU A 56 7.11 4.08 9.80
CA GLU A 56 6.82 3.54 8.47
C GLU A 56 5.34 3.30 8.19
N MET A 57 4.57 2.80 9.16
CA MET A 57 3.13 2.57 8.97
C MET A 57 2.30 3.87 8.98
N GLU A 58 2.70 4.86 9.78
CA GLU A 58 2.02 6.16 9.81
C GLU A 58 2.21 6.87 8.46
N ASP A 59 3.40 6.80 7.88
CA ASP A 59 3.71 7.36 6.56
C ASP A 59 2.91 6.66 5.43
N VAL A 60 2.70 5.34 5.53
CA VAL A 60 1.81 4.58 4.63
C VAL A 60 0.37 5.05 4.77
N ILE A 61 -0.16 5.16 5.99
CA ILE A 61 -1.53 5.62 6.24
C ILE A 61 -1.70 7.06 5.73
N GLU A 62 -0.74 7.96 5.97
CA GLU A 62 -0.80 9.34 5.49
C GLU A 62 -0.81 9.40 3.96
N SER A 63 0.07 8.63 3.31
CA SER A 63 0.15 8.57 1.85
C SER A 63 -1.15 8.05 1.24
N MET A 64 -1.75 7.03 1.85
CA MET A 64 -3.03 6.46 1.42
C MET A 64 -4.20 7.42 1.71
N THR A 65 -4.19 8.10 2.86
CA THR A 65 -5.21 9.09 3.22
C THR A 65 -5.20 10.26 2.25
N ARG A 66 -4.03 10.68 1.76
CA ARG A 66 -3.93 11.75 0.76
C ARG A 66 -4.67 11.40 -0.54
N ILE A 67 -4.63 10.14 -0.98
CA ILE A 67 -5.29 9.75 -2.23
C ILE A 67 -6.81 9.68 -2.11
N THR A 68 -7.38 9.48 -0.91
CA THR A 68 -8.84 9.45 -0.71
C THR A 68 -9.51 10.79 -1.02
N THR A 69 -8.74 11.88 -1.07
CA THR A 69 -9.20 13.21 -1.50
C THR A 69 -9.48 13.30 -3.01
N LEU A 70 -8.96 12.36 -3.80
CA LEU A 70 -9.19 12.30 -5.24
C LEU A 70 -10.52 11.59 -5.53
N ALA A 71 -11.28 12.11 -6.50
CA ALA A 71 -12.61 11.60 -6.83
C ALA A 71 -12.65 10.08 -7.06
N LEU A 72 -11.61 9.53 -7.71
CA LEU A 72 -11.49 8.10 -7.99
C LEU A 72 -11.47 7.22 -6.73
N TYR A 73 -10.96 7.75 -5.61
CA TYR A 73 -10.78 7.02 -4.36
C TYR A 73 -11.72 7.50 -3.24
N SER A 74 -12.70 8.34 -3.57
CA SER A 74 -13.66 8.91 -2.60
C SER A 74 -14.55 7.85 -1.91
N HIS A 75 -14.59 6.63 -2.44
CA HIS A 75 -15.30 5.49 -1.86
C HIS A 75 -14.51 4.81 -0.71
N ILE A 76 -13.22 5.11 -0.55
CA ILE A 76 -12.41 4.63 0.58
C ILE A 76 -12.79 5.45 1.81
N THR A 77 -13.50 4.82 2.75
CA THR A 77 -14.06 5.51 3.91
C THR A 77 -13.13 5.48 5.13
N LYS A 78 -12.26 4.49 5.23
CA LYS A 78 -11.35 4.32 6.36
C LYS A 78 -10.05 3.66 5.90
N ILE A 79 -8.93 4.10 6.46
CA ILE A 79 -7.63 3.44 6.36
C ILE A 79 -7.11 3.33 7.80
N ASP A 80 -6.72 2.14 8.23
CA ASP A 80 -6.31 1.89 9.61
C ASP A 80 -5.22 0.80 9.68
N SER A 81 -4.53 0.72 10.81
CA SER A 81 -3.51 -0.30 11.04
C SER A 81 -3.69 -0.97 12.40
N PRO A 82 -4.17 -2.22 12.45
CA PRO A 82 -4.34 -2.93 13.72
C PRO A 82 -3.01 -3.36 14.36
N THR A 83 -1.91 -3.41 13.59
CA THR A 83 -0.54 -3.76 14.03
C THR A 83 0.47 -3.16 13.06
N ALA A 84 1.73 -3.00 13.48
CA ALA A 84 2.80 -2.36 12.70
C ALA A 84 3.05 -2.85 11.25
N TRP A 85 2.49 -3.98 10.82
CA TRP A 85 2.63 -4.55 9.47
C TRP A 85 1.31 -4.97 8.82
N LYS A 86 0.17 -4.53 9.38
CA LYS A 86 -1.16 -4.79 8.78
C LYS A 86 -1.79 -3.45 8.43
N LEU A 87 -2.31 -3.35 7.22
CA LEU A 87 -3.06 -2.20 6.73
C LEU A 87 -4.46 -2.66 6.34
N ASP A 88 -5.47 -2.02 6.91
CA ASP A 88 -6.88 -2.26 6.63
C ASP A 88 -7.45 -1.08 5.83
N ILE A 89 -8.11 -1.38 4.71
CA ILE A 89 -8.77 -0.42 3.80
C ILE A 89 -10.21 -0.88 3.57
#